data_AF-A0A1V5ULT5-F1
#
_entry.id   AF-A0A1V5ULT5-F1
#
_cell.length_a   1.000
_cell.length_b   1.000
_cell.length_c   1.000
_cell.angle_alpha   90.00
_cell.angle_beta   90.00
_cell.angle_gamma   90.00
#
_symmetry.space_group_name_H-M   'P 1'
#
loop_
_entity.id
_entity.type
_entity.pdbx_description
1 polymer ?
#
loop_
_entity_poly.entity_id
_entity_poly.type
_entity_poly.pdbx_seq_one_letter_code
_entity_poly.pdbx_strand_id
1 'polypeptide(L)'
;MNKKTNANYFIISFLALSAVLYLAAGCYLSHRFDSGDEIIRKKASANPIISLSLSMSKELRQVAASYLWLRVDEYFHSAAVRMSENREIIPLIKLVTIFDHSFIEAYLVLAHHLAYHLEKKDMAVAVLNEGIENNLHPPASRLSELYFEAGWINATLLKDTREAILSLMEGQKYLSVDCDVDNAHLASRLLNYLKNSAKDSFDLDSYSKNISDKDIYAKLELLARTAEENHDHENGHDHDHDHGGSSANEHRYAGQNPWQNPFLSARLAKASYFYAFMLACFLLSRAIFSSIYRKR
;
A
#
# COMPACT_ATOMS: atom_id res chain seq x y z
N MET A 1 37.69 -37.43 29.87
CA MET A 1 37.19 -37.01 28.54
C MET A 1 38.20 -36.07 27.90
N ASN A 2 38.51 -36.27 26.61
CA ASN A 2 39.56 -35.55 25.90
C ASN A 2 39.10 -34.10 25.62
N LYS A 3 39.91 -33.07 25.91
CA LYS A 3 39.51 -31.67 25.67
C LYS A 3 39.05 -31.42 24.22
N LYS A 4 39.57 -32.20 23.26
CA LYS A 4 39.13 -32.17 21.86
C LYS A 4 37.68 -32.62 21.65
N THR A 5 37.17 -33.60 22.39
CA THR A 5 35.79 -34.08 22.18
C THR A 5 34.77 -33.04 22.63
N ASN A 6 35.02 -32.35 23.76
CA ASN A 6 34.09 -31.33 24.28
C ASN A 6 33.98 -30.11 23.37
N ALA A 7 35.09 -29.69 22.74
CA ALA A 7 35.09 -28.58 21.79
C ALA A 7 34.27 -28.90 20.53
N ASN A 8 34.33 -30.14 20.03
CA ASN A 8 33.56 -30.56 18.86
C ASN A 8 32.06 -30.59 19.17
N TYR A 9 31.64 -31.06 20.35
CA TYR A 9 30.24 -31.03 20.75
C TYR A 9 29.67 -29.62 20.80
N PHE A 10 30.42 -28.65 21.34
CA PHE A 10 29.97 -27.26 21.42
C PHE A 10 29.77 -26.64 20.02
N ILE A 11 30.71 -26.89 19.08
CA ILE A 11 30.60 -26.40 17.71
C ILE A 11 29.40 -27.02 16.99
N ILE A 12 29.20 -28.34 17.13
CA ILE A 12 28.07 -29.04 16.50
C ILE A 12 26.75 -28.51 17.06
N SER A 13 26.63 -28.35 18.39
CA SER A 13 25.42 -27.81 19.01
C SER A 13 25.13 -26.37 18.59
N PHE A 14 26.15 -25.52 18.48
CA PHE A 14 25.99 -24.15 18.00
C PHE A 14 25.53 -24.09 16.54
N LEU A 15 26.12 -24.90 15.66
CA LEU A 15 25.71 -24.98 14.26
C LEU A 15 24.28 -25.52 14.12
N ALA A 16 23.93 -26.55 14.90
CA ALA A 16 22.57 -27.09 14.93
C ALA A 16 21.56 -26.04 15.40
N LEU A 17 21.86 -25.31 16.48
CA LEU A 17 21.00 -24.23 16.98
C LEU A 17 20.86 -23.10 15.96
N SER A 18 21.94 -22.69 15.31
CA SER A 18 21.91 -21.67 14.25
C SER A 18 21.08 -22.11 13.06
N ALA A 19 21.15 -23.38 12.65
CA ALA A 19 20.32 -23.93 11.58
C ALA A 19 18.84 -23.98 11.98
N VAL A 20 18.53 -24.37 13.21
CA VAL A 20 17.15 -24.35 13.74
C VAL A 20 16.60 -22.93 13.80
N LEU A 21 17.37 -21.96 14.27
CA LEU A 21 16.95 -20.55 14.30
C LEU A 21 16.76 -19.99 12.89
N TYR A 22 17.63 -20.36 11.94
CA TYR A 22 17.49 -19.97 10.54
C TYR A 22 16.22 -20.56 9.91
N LEU A 23 15.95 -21.86 10.13
CA LEU A 23 14.74 -22.53 9.65
C LEU A 23 13.48 -22.00 10.34
N ALA A 24 13.52 -21.73 11.64
CA ALA A 24 12.41 -21.15 12.37
C ALA A 24 12.11 -19.73 11.89
N ALA A 25 13.13 -18.91 11.66
CA ALA A 25 12.98 -17.59 11.05
C ALA A 25 12.42 -17.70 9.62
N GLY A 26 12.91 -18.64 8.81
CA GLY A 26 12.39 -18.91 7.47
C GLY A 26 10.93 -19.34 7.47
N CYS A 27 10.54 -20.27 8.35
CA CYS A 27 9.16 -20.71 8.51
C CYS A 27 8.25 -19.59 9.03
N TYR A 28 8.70 -18.82 10.01
CA TYR A 28 7.98 -17.67 10.57
C TYR A 28 7.76 -16.57 9.53
N LEU A 29 8.78 -16.24 8.75
CA LEU A 29 8.69 -15.31 7.63
C LEU A 29 7.79 -15.87 6.51
N SER A 30 7.83 -17.19 6.26
CA SER A 30 7.00 -17.82 5.22
C SER A 30 5.51 -17.85 5.56
N HIS A 31 5.16 -17.94 6.84
CA HIS A 31 3.76 -17.91 7.28
C HIS A 31 3.16 -16.49 7.20
N ARG A 32 3.99 -15.46 7.00
CA ARG A 32 3.56 -14.08 6.79
C ARG A 32 3.41 -13.68 5.31
N PHE A 33 3.55 -14.61 4.38
CA PHE A 33 3.17 -14.33 2.99
C PHE A 33 1.66 -14.12 2.93
N ASP A 34 1.25 -12.90 2.57
CA ASP A 34 -0.15 -12.44 2.57
C ASP A 34 -0.99 -13.24 1.57
N SER A 35 -2.30 -13.28 1.81
CA SER A 35 -3.36 -13.65 0.86
C SER A 35 -3.17 -13.03 -0.54
N GLY A 36 -2.62 -11.81 -0.62
CA GLY A 36 -2.29 -11.16 -1.90
C GLY A 36 -1.28 -11.96 -2.74
N ASP A 37 -0.33 -12.65 -2.12
CA ASP A 37 0.71 -13.43 -2.81
C ASP A 37 0.15 -14.66 -3.54
N GLU A 38 -1.03 -15.16 -3.18
CA GLU A 38 -1.66 -16.29 -3.85
C GLU A 38 -2.17 -15.91 -5.26
N ILE A 39 -2.81 -14.74 -5.39
CA ILE A 39 -3.27 -14.21 -6.69
C ILE A 39 -2.08 -14.02 -7.62
N ILE A 40 -0.98 -13.54 -7.08
CA ILE A 40 0.24 -13.23 -7.84
C ILE A 40 0.97 -14.50 -8.23
N ARG A 41 1.03 -15.52 -7.36
CA ARG A 41 1.61 -16.83 -7.70
C ARG A 41 0.92 -17.47 -8.90
N LYS A 42 -0.41 -17.31 -9.04
CA LYS A 42 -1.14 -17.77 -10.23
C LYS A 42 -0.68 -17.05 -11.50
N LYS A 43 -0.27 -15.78 -11.40
CA LYS A 43 0.23 -14.96 -12.53
C LYS A 43 1.74 -15.15 -12.79
N ALA A 44 2.49 -15.70 -11.84
CA ALA A 44 3.96 -15.75 -11.86
C ALA A 44 4.57 -16.67 -12.92
N SER A 45 3.85 -17.69 -13.37
CA SER A 45 4.34 -18.62 -14.41
C SER A 45 4.51 -17.95 -15.79
N ALA A 46 3.90 -16.78 -15.99
CA ALA A 46 3.90 -16.06 -17.26
C ALA A 46 4.83 -14.83 -17.29
N ASN A 47 5.38 -14.36 -16.16
CA ASN A 47 6.14 -13.12 -16.11
C ASN A 47 7.36 -13.19 -15.16
N PRO A 48 8.60 -13.09 -15.67
CA PRO A 48 9.82 -13.23 -14.86
C PRO A 48 9.98 -12.14 -13.81
N ILE A 49 9.44 -10.94 -14.04
CA ILE A 49 9.49 -9.84 -13.06
C ILE A 49 8.59 -10.17 -11.86
N ILE A 50 7.43 -10.78 -12.12
CA ILE A 50 6.55 -11.24 -11.05
C ILE A 50 7.22 -12.37 -10.25
N SER A 51 7.89 -13.30 -10.94
CA SER A 51 8.67 -14.36 -10.26
C SER A 51 9.79 -13.78 -9.40
N LEU A 52 10.51 -12.76 -9.91
CA LEU A 52 11.54 -12.05 -9.16
C LEU A 52 10.95 -11.36 -7.93
N SER A 53 9.86 -10.61 -8.09
CA SER A 53 9.14 -9.96 -6.99
C SER A 53 8.78 -10.99 -5.91
N LEU A 54 8.17 -12.12 -6.29
CA LEU A 54 7.81 -13.19 -5.35
C LEU A 54 9.00 -13.88 -4.68
N SER A 55 10.20 -13.82 -5.27
CA SER A 55 11.42 -14.33 -4.64
C SER A 55 11.98 -13.41 -3.55
N MET A 56 11.53 -12.15 -3.51
CA MET A 56 11.93 -11.15 -2.54
C MET A 56 11.03 -11.22 -1.29
N SER A 57 11.57 -10.83 -0.13
CA SER A 57 10.73 -10.66 1.06
C SER A 57 9.74 -9.51 0.86
N LYS A 58 8.61 -9.54 1.58
CA LYS A 58 7.59 -8.48 1.53
C LYS A 58 8.19 -7.11 1.79
N GLU A 59 9.06 -6.98 2.79
CA GLU A 59 9.69 -5.73 3.18
C GLU A 59 10.59 -5.18 2.06
N LEU A 60 11.36 -6.06 1.41
CA LEU A 60 12.23 -5.65 0.32
C LEU A 60 11.41 -5.21 -0.91
N ARG A 61 10.34 -5.94 -1.22
CA ARG A 61 9.40 -5.52 -2.27
C ARG A 61 8.81 -4.16 -1.97
N GLN A 62 8.36 -3.91 -0.74
CA GLN A 62 7.82 -2.62 -0.34
C GLN A 62 8.84 -1.49 -0.46
N VAL A 63 10.10 -1.71 -0.07
CA VAL A 63 11.17 -0.71 -0.27
C VAL A 63 11.41 -0.45 -1.76
N ALA A 64 11.43 -1.49 -2.60
CA ALA A 64 11.57 -1.33 -4.04
C ALA A 64 10.39 -0.55 -4.64
N ALA A 65 9.16 -0.89 -4.27
CA ALA A 65 7.95 -0.19 -4.68
C ALA A 65 7.99 1.29 -4.28
N SER A 66 8.35 1.59 -3.03
CA SER A 66 8.47 2.97 -2.57
C SER A 66 9.55 3.74 -3.33
N TYR A 67 10.72 3.14 -3.58
CA TYR A 67 11.76 3.79 -4.39
C TYR A 67 11.29 4.08 -5.81
N LEU A 68 10.65 3.11 -6.47
CA LEU A 68 10.09 3.30 -7.81
C LEU A 68 9.02 4.39 -7.82
N TRP A 69 8.19 4.47 -6.77
CA TRP A 69 7.21 5.54 -6.62
C TRP A 69 7.86 6.93 -6.54
N LEU A 70 8.99 7.08 -5.86
CA LEU A 70 9.73 8.35 -5.86
C LEU A 70 10.20 8.74 -7.26
N ARG A 71 10.60 7.76 -8.06
CA ARG A 71 10.98 7.98 -9.46
C ARG A 71 9.77 8.33 -10.33
N VAL A 72 8.61 7.76 -10.04
CA VAL A 72 7.34 8.16 -10.67
C VAL A 72 7.03 9.61 -10.38
N ASP A 73 7.11 10.02 -9.11
CA ASP A 73 6.83 11.39 -8.67
C ASP A 73 7.79 12.41 -9.30
N GLU A 74 9.10 12.14 -9.26
CA GLU A 74 10.12 12.97 -9.90
C GLU A 74 9.88 13.11 -11.41
N TYR A 75 9.43 12.03 -12.05
CA TYR A 75 9.13 12.05 -13.47
C TYR A 75 7.88 12.88 -13.80
N PHE A 76 6.81 12.77 -13.00
CA PHE A 76 5.61 13.59 -13.12
C PHE A 76 5.91 15.10 -12.94
N HIS A 77 6.85 15.44 -12.06
CA HIS A 77 7.22 16.84 -11.80
C HIS A 77 8.35 17.35 -12.70
N SER A 78 8.90 16.50 -13.57
CA SER A 78 9.92 16.93 -14.52
C SER A 78 9.27 17.76 -15.64
N ALA A 79 9.75 18.99 -15.85
CA ALA A 79 9.21 19.93 -16.84
C ALA A 79 9.31 19.45 -18.30
N ALA A 80 9.97 18.30 -18.54
CA ALA A 80 10.25 17.76 -19.86
C ALA A 80 9.10 16.93 -20.46
N VAL A 81 8.07 16.57 -19.67
CA VAL A 81 7.11 15.55 -20.08
C VAL A 81 5.67 16.09 -20.10
N ARG A 82 5.02 16.02 -21.27
CA ARG A 82 3.59 16.32 -21.39
C ARG A 82 2.78 15.10 -20.94
N MET A 83 1.93 15.28 -19.92
CA MET A 83 1.16 14.17 -19.35
C MET A 83 0.26 13.46 -20.36
N SER A 84 -0.36 14.21 -21.28
CA SER A 84 -1.27 13.70 -22.32
C SER A 84 -0.64 12.69 -23.30
N GLU A 85 0.68 12.57 -23.35
CA GLU A 85 1.36 11.67 -24.30
C GLU A 85 2.32 10.70 -23.60
N ASN A 86 2.40 10.78 -22.28
CA ASN A 86 3.42 10.11 -21.51
C ASN A 86 3.09 8.62 -21.31
N ARG A 87 3.54 7.79 -22.25
CA ARG A 87 3.37 6.33 -22.16
C ARG A 87 4.49 5.63 -21.38
N GLU A 88 5.63 6.31 -21.23
CA GLU A 88 6.84 5.76 -20.63
C GLU A 88 6.73 5.60 -19.12
N ILE A 89 5.83 6.34 -18.48
CA ILE A 89 5.56 6.22 -17.03
C ILE A 89 4.77 4.97 -16.66
N ILE A 90 3.99 4.41 -17.60
CA ILE A 90 3.07 3.29 -17.34
C ILE A 90 3.82 2.06 -16.80
N PRO A 91 4.91 1.58 -17.44
CA PRO A 91 5.65 0.43 -16.92
C PRO A 91 6.21 0.69 -15.52
N LEU A 92 6.63 1.92 -15.23
CA LEU A 92 7.20 2.28 -13.92
C LEU A 92 6.15 2.19 -12.81
N ILE A 93 4.95 2.75 -13.02
CA ILE A 93 3.85 2.62 -12.05
C ILE A 93 3.40 1.16 -11.93
N LYS A 94 3.36 0.42 -13.05
CA LYS A 94 3.01 -1.01 -13.01
C LYS A 94 4.01 -1.83 -12.19
N LEU A 95 5.31 -1.51 -12.26
CA LEU A 95 6.30 -2.14 -11.39
C LEU A 95 6.03 -1.87 -9.91
N VAL A 96 5.59 -0.66 -9.54
CA VAL A 96 5.17 -0.37 -8.15
C VAL A 96 4.07 -1.34 -7.72
N THR A 97 3.03 -1.54 -8.53
CA THR A 97 1.95 -2.50 -8.21
C THR A 97 2.41 -3.95 -8.16
N ILE A 98 3.44 -4.34 -8.92
CA ILE A 98 4.01 -5.70 -8.92
C ILE A 98 4.88 -5.94 -7.69
N PHE A 99 5.55 -4.92 -7.17
CA PHE A 99 6.34 -5.05 -5.96
C PHE A 99 5.43 -4.92 -4.72
N ASP A 100 4.60 -3.88 -4.65
CA ASP A 100 3.65 -3.68 -3.57
C ASP A 100 2.22 -3.63 -4.10
N HIS A 101 1.54 -4.77 -4.04
CA HIS A 101 0.16 -4.92 -4.51
C HIS A 101 -0.84 -4.21 -3.60
N SER A 102 -0.42 -3.84 -2.38
CA SER A 102 -1.21 -3.05 -1.44
C SER A 102 -1.10 -1.54 -1.65
N PHE A 103 -0.32 -1.10 -2.65
CA PHE A 103 -0.04 0.31 -2.89
C PHE A 103 -1.20 0.98 -3.68
N ILE A 104 -2.30 1.29 -2.98
CA ILE A 104 -3.53 1.89 -3.52
C ILE A 104 -3.26 3.07 -4.47
N GLU A 105 -2.39 3.99 -4.06
CA GLU A 105 -2.06 5.21 -4.82
C GLU A 105 -1.53 4.92 -6.24
N ALA A 106 -0.77 3.84 -6.40
CA ALA A 106 -0.22 3.45 -7.69
C ALA A 106 -1.33 2.99 -8.65
N TYR A 107 -2.36 2.31 -8.15
CA TYR A 107 -3.52 1.94 -8.96
C TYR A 107 -4.36 3.15 -9.34
N LEU A 108 -4.61 4.06 -8.38
CA LEU A 108 -5.35 5.29 -8.62
C LEU A 108 -4.69 6.15 -9.70
N VAL A 109 -3.41 6.48 -9.52
CA VAL A 109 -2.66 7.32 -10.47
C VAL A 109 -2.51 6.63 -11.83
N LEU A 110 -2.27 5.32 -11.87
CA LEU A 110 -2.20 4.59 -13.13
C LEU A 110 -3.53 4.61 -13.88
N ALA A 111 -4.64 4.35 -13.18
CA ALA A 111 -5.97 4.36 -13.78
C ALA A 111 -6.33 5.75 -14.28
N HIS A 112 -6.11 6.78 -13.46
CA HIS A 112 -6.36 8.17 -13.84
C HIS A 112 -5.56 8.56 -15.08
N HIS A 113 -4.26 8.25 -15.11
CA HIS A 113 -3.39 8.54 -16.25
C HIS A 113 -3.84 7.81 -17.52
N LEU A 114 -4.19 6.53 -17.42
CA LEU A 114 -4.73 5.77 -18.54
C LEU A 114 -6.03 6.38 -19.07
N ALA A 115 -6.93 6.78 -18.18
CA ALA A 115 -8.26 7.25 -18.53
C ALA A 115 -8.26 8.66 -19.13
N TYR A 116 -7.63 9.63 -18.44
CA TYR A 116 -7.72 11.06 -18.76
C TYR A 116 -6.62 11.56 -19.67
N HIS A 117 -5.44 10.92 -19.65
CA HIS A 117 -4.31 11.38 -20.44
C HIS A 117 -4.09 10.55 -21.70
N LEU A 118 -4.39 9.25 -21.65
CA LEU A 118 -4.13 8.33 -22.78
C LEU A 118 -5.39 7.80 -23.45
N GLU A 119 -6.58 8.19 -22.97
CA GLU A 119 -7.89 7.76 -23.48
C GLU A 119 -8.11 6.24 -23.46
N LYS A 120 -7.39 5.51 -22.60
CA LYS A 120 -7.45 4.05 -22.45
C LYS A 120 -8.38 3.64 -21.30
N LYS A 121 -9.65 4.01 -21.42
CA LYS A 121 -10.67 3.85 -20.36
C LYS A 121 -10.84 2.40 -19.90
N ASP A 122 -10.91 1.45 -20.84
CA ASP A 122 -11.06 0.02 -20.51
C ASP A 122 -9.87 -0.51 -19.69
N MET A 123 -8.65 -0.07 -20.04
CA MET A 123 -7.46 -0.44 -19.28
C MET A 123 -7.44 0.21 -17.89
N ALA A 124 -7.94 1.43 -17.75
CA ALA A 124 -8.05 2.10 -16.46
C ALA A 124 -8.99 1.33 -15.51
N VAL A 125 -10.16 0.94 -16.00
CA VAL A 125 -11.12 0.12 -15.22
C VAL A 125 -10.50 -1.23 -14.85
N ALA A 126 -9.78 -1.88 -15.78
CA ALA A 126 -9.09 -3.13 -15.49
C ALA A 126 -8.02 -2.99 -14.39
N VAL A 127 -7.27 -1.88 -14.38
CA VAL A 127 -6.29 -1.57 -13.32
C VAL A 127 -6.98 -1.35 -11.97
N LEU A 128 -8.10 -0.64 -11.93
CA LEU A 128 -8.84 -0.43 -10.68
C LEU A 128 -9.41 -1.74 -10.14
N ASN A 129 -9.97 -2.59 -11.00
CA ASN A 129 -10.46 -3.91 -10.62
C ASN A 129 -9.33 -4.79 -10.06
N GLU A 130 -8.16 -4.78 -10.70
CA GLU A 130 -6.97 -5.47 -10.17
C GLU A 130 -6.56 -4.93 -8.79
N GLY A 131 -6.59 -3.60 -8.61
CA GLY A 131 -6.33 -2.97 -7.33
C GLY A 131 -7.32 -3.41 -6.25
N ILE A 132 -8.62 -3.45 -6.58
CA ILE A 132 -9.69 -3.89 -5.67
C ILE A 132 -9.45 -5.33 -5.25
N GLU A 133 -9.26 -6.24 -6.22
CA GLU A 133 -9.00 -7.67 -5.95
C GLU A 133 -7.81 -7.88 -5.03
N ASN A 134 -6.71 -7.17 -5.26
CA ASN A 134 -5.48 -7.28 -4.47
C ASN A 134 -5.61 -6.70 -3.06
N ASN A 135 -6.64 -5.88 -2.79
CA ASN A 135 -6.82 -5.14 -1.54
C ASN A 135 -8.13 -5.49 -0.82
N LEU A 136 -8.82 -6.56 -1.22
CA LEU A 136 -10.13 -6.94 -0.67
C LEU A 136 -10.04 -7.84 0.57
N HIS A 137 -8.93 -8.57 0.74
CA HIS A 137 -8.83 -9.66 1.73
C HIS A 137 -7.49 -9.66 2.49
N PRO A 138 -7.41 -9.05 3.69
CA PRO A 138 -8.43 -8.18 4.29
C PRO A 138 -8.58 -6.87 3.51
N PRO A 139 -9.72 -6.18 3.64
CA PRO A 139 -9.92 -4.87 3.02
C PRO A 139 -8.84 -3.87 3.47
N ALA A 140 -8.15 -3.24 2.51
CA ALA A 140 -7.25 -2.14 2.80
C ALA A 140 -8.06 -0.92 3.32
N SER A 141 -7.48 -0.12 4.21
CA SER A 141 -8.19 1.02 4.81
C SER A 141 -8.64 2.04 3.76
N ARG A 142 -7.83 2.28 2.72
CA ARG A 142 -8.17 3.17 1.59
C ARG A 142 -8.84 2.47 0.40
N LEU A 143 -9.38 1.26 0.58
CA LEU A 143 -10.02 0.49 -0.51
C LEU A 143 -11.18 1.26 -1.17
N SER A 144 -11.92 2.08 -0.41
CA SER A 144 -13.03 2.87 -0.93
C SER A 144 -12.63 3.82 -2.07
N GLU A 145 -11.39 4.32 -2.07
CA GLU A 145 -10.91 5.26 -3.09
C GLU A 145 -10.82 4.62 -4.47
N LEU A 146 -10.45 3.33 -4.56
CA LEU A 146 -10.44 2.60 -5.83
C LEU A 146 -11.85 2.49 -6.43
N TYR A 147 -12.84 2.24 -5.58
CA TYR A 147 -14.25 2.21 -5.99
C TYR A 147 -14.77 3.58 -6.41
N PHE A 148 -14.33 4.65 -5.72
CA PHE A 148 -14.72 6.01 -6.06
C PHE A 148 -14.17 6.45 -7.41
N GLU A 149 -12.88 6.19 -7.69
CA GLU A 149 -12.30 6.48 -9.00
C GLU A 149 -12.95 5.65 -10.11
N ALA A 150 -13.26 4.37 -9.85
CA ALA A 150 -13.99 3.52 -10.79
C ALA A 150 -15.37 4.09 -11.10
N GLY A 151 -16.10 4.52 -10.06
CA GLY A 151 -17.39 5.16 -10.21
C GLY A 151 -17.33 6.46 -11.01
N TRP A 152 -16.32 7.27 -10.75
CA TRP A 152 -16.09 8.54 -11.43
C TRP A 152 -15.77 8.35 -12.93
N ILE A 153 -14.86 7.43 -13.27
CA ILE A 153 -14.53 7.08 -14.67
C ILE A 153 -15.77 6.54 -15.40
N ASN A 154 -16.54 5.64 -14.76
CA ASN A 154 -17.76 5.09 -15.36
C ASN A 154 -18.78 6.19 -15.65
N ALA A 155 -19.02 7.11 -14.72
CA ALA A 155 -19.98 8.19 -14.89
C ALA A 155 -19.55 9.22 -15.96
N THR A 156 -18.28 9.64 -15.91
CA THR A 156 -17.82 10.81 -16.66
C THR A 156 -17.28 10.45 -18.04
N LEU A 157 -16.55 9.34 -18.16
CA LEU A 157 -15.83 8.98 -19.38
C LEU A 157 -16.50 7.85 -20.17
N LEU A 158 -17.04 6.83 -19.50
CA LEU A 158 -17.73 5.71 -20.15
C LEU A 158 -19.23 5.95 -20.30
N LYS A 159 -19.80 6.89 -19.52
CA LYS A 159 -21.23 7.18 -19.46
C LYS A 159 -22.08 5.97 -19.04
N ASP A 160 -21.49 5.06 -18.26
CA ASP A 160 -22.21 3.94 -17.65
C ASP A 160 -22.70 4.33 -16.25
N THR A 161 -23.90 4.93 -16.20
CA THR A 161 -24.53 5.38 -14.96
C THR A 161 -24.77 4.22 -13.99
N ARG A 162 -25.09 3.03 -14.50
CA ARG A 162 -25.40 1.88 -13.64
C ARG A 162 -24.14 1.42 -12.92
N GLU A 163 -23.06 1.20 -13.66
CA GLU A 163 -21.80 0.75 -13.10
C GLU A 163 -21.19 1.79 -12.16
N ALA A 164 -21.35 3.08 -12.50
CA ALA A 164 -20.96 4.17 -11.61
C ALA A 164 -21.68 4.12 -10.26
N ILE A 165 -23.00 3.96 -10.25
CA ILE A 165 -23.78 3.84 -9.01
C ILE A 165 -23.34 2.62 -8.21
N LEU A 166 -23.15 1.46 -8.86
CA LEU A 166 -22.72 0.23 -8.19
C LEU A 166 -21.34 0.42 -7.53
N SER A 167 -20.36 0.94 -8.28
CA SER A 167 -19.00 1.19 -7.78
C SER A 167 -19.02 2.15 -6.59
N LEU A 168 -19.69 3.31 -6.71
CA LEU A 168 -19.77 4.30 -5.64
C LEU A 168 -20.47 3.75 -4.38
N MET A 169 -21.53 2.96 -4.55
CA MET A 169 -22.21 2.29 -3.42
C MET A 169 -21.32 1.27 -2.72
N GLU A 170 -20.52 0.52 -3.48
CA GLU A 170 -19.59 -0.45 -2.91
C GLU A 170 -18.48 0.26 -2.11
N GLY A 171 -17.91 1.33 -2.67
CA GLY A 171 -16.91 2.15 -1.99
C GLY A 171 -17.38 2.69 -0.64
N GLN A 172 -18.65 3.08 -0.51
CA GLN A 172 -19.22 3.57 0.77
C GLN A 172 -19.17 2.53 1.89
N LYS A 173 -19.17 1.22 1.58
CA LYS A 173 -19.05 0.16 2.58
C LYS A 173 -17.65 0.06 3.18
N TYR A 174 -16.64 0.52 2.45
CA TYR A 174 -15.23 0.46 2.81
C TYR A 174 -14.66 1.83 3.23
N LEU A 175 -15.51 2.81 3.54
CA LEU A 175 -15.07 4.09 4.07
C LEU A 175 -14.35 3.90 5.41
N SER A 176 -13.19 4.53 5.53
CA SER A 176 -12.38 4.54 6.75
C SER A 176 -11.84 5.94 7.02
N VAL A 177 -11.23 6.10 8.19
CA VAL A 177 -10.57 7.35 8.61
C VAL A 177 -9.34 7.70 7.78
N ASP A 178 -8.73 6.71 7.13
CA ASP A 178 -7.54 6.89 6.30
C ASP A 178 -7.87 7.40 4.89
N CYS A 179 -9.15 7.43 4.53
CA CYS A 179 -9.59 7.84 3.20
C CYS A 179 -9.49 9.35 3.03
N ASP A 180 -9.17 9.79 1.81
CA ASP A 180 -9.25 11.21 1.46
C ASP A 180 -10.70 11.72 1.60
N VAL A 181 -10.89 12.70 2.48
CA VAL A 181 -12.20 13.21 2.86
C VAL A 181 -12.90 13.92 1.71
N ASP A 182 -12.13 14.64 0.88
CA ASP A 182 -12.67 15.40 -0.24
C ASP A 182 -13.12 14.45 -1.36
N ASN A 183 -12.34 13.40 -1.63
CA ASN A 183 -12.71 12.34 -2.56
C ASN A 183 -13.96 11.58 -2.08
N ALA A 184 -14.04 11.21 -0.80
CA ALA A 184 -15.21 10.56 -0.22
C ALA A 184 -16.46 11.44 -0.30
N HIS A 185 -16.29 12.74 -0.10
CA HIS A 185 -17.34 13.74 -0.22
C HIS A 185 -17.84 13.86 -1.67
N LEU A 186 -16.92 14.04 -2.62
CA LEU A 186 -17.24 14.14 -4.05
C LEU A 186 -17.93 12.87 -4.57
N ALA A 187 -17.45 11.69 -4.16
CA ALA A 187 -18.04 10.41 -4.51
C ALA A 187 -19.48 10.28 -4.00
N SER A 188 -19.74 10.70 -2.76
CA SER A 188 -21.08 10.68 -2.17
C SER A 188 -22.04 11.66 -2.87
N ARG A 189 -21.54 12.85 -3.23
CA ARG A 189 -22.28 13.84 -4.03
C ARG A 189 -22.60 13.32 -5.42
N LEU A 190 -21.65 12.68 -6.10
CA LEU A 190 -21.88 12.08 -7.41
C LEU A 190 -22.91 10.95 -7.31
N LEU A 191 -22.80 10.07 -6.32
CA LEU A 191 -23.74 8.95 -6.14
C LEU A 191 -25.18 9.43 -5.97
N ASN A 192 -25.41 10.44 -5.12
CA ASN A 192 -26.73 10.99 -4.89
C ASN A 192 -27.28 11.70 -6.15
N TYR A 193 -26.41 12.40 -6.88
CA TYR A 193 -26.77 13.00 -8.16
C TYR A 193 -27.26 11.92 -9.15
N LEU A 194 -26.47 10.87 -9.34
CA LEU A 194 -26.78 9.79 -10.27
C LEU A 194 -28.07 9.06 -9.89
N LYS A 195 -28.25 8.72 -8.60
CA LYS A 195 -29.48 8.08 -8.09
C LYS A 195 -30.74 8.91 -8.31
N ASN A 196 -30.65 10.23 -8.17
CA ASN A 196 -31.79 11.12 -8.39
C ASN A 196 -32.06 11.32 -9.88
N SER A 197 -31.01 11.45 -10.69
CA SER A 197 -31.15 11.55 -12.15
C SER A 197 -31.76 10.30 -12.78
N ALA A 198 -31.47 9.12 -12.23
CA ALA A 198 -32.01 7.84 -12.70
C ALA A 198 -33.50 7.64 -12.38
N LYS A 199 -34.11 8.49 -11.54
CA LYS A 199 -35.52 8.41 -11.15
C LYS A 199 -36.45 9.30 -11.99
N ASP A 200 -35.98 9.83 -13.13
CA ASP A 200 -36.69 10.79 -14.00
C ASP A 200 -37.14 12.11 -13.32
N SER A 201 -36.78 12.34 -12.05
CA SER A 201 -37.08 13.58 -11.32
C SER A 201 -35.82 14.07 -10.59
N PHE A 202 -34.95 14.77 -11.31
CA PHE A 202 -33.80 15.41 -10.70
C PHE A 202 -34.20 16.78 -10.10
N ASP A 203 -34.42 16.81 -8.79
CA ASP A 203 -34.66 18.03 -8.03
C ASP A 203 -33.33 18.61 -7.51
N LEU A 204 -32.88 19.70 -8.13
CA LEU A 204 -31.65 20.43 -7.79
C LEU A 204 -31.70 21.02 -6.36
N ASP A 205 -32.88 21.41 -5.88
CA ASP A 205 -33.07 21.99 -4.56
C ASP A 205 -33.05 20.93 -3.45
N SER A 206 -33.55 19.73 -3.75
CA SER A 206 -33.40 18.56 -2.88
C SER A 206 -31.94 18.09 -2.80
N TYR A 207 -31.21 18.13 -3.92
CA TYR A 207 -29.80 17.73 -3.99
C TYR A 207 -28.88 18.67 -3.17
N SER A 208 -29.11 19.98 -3.22
CA SER A 208 -28.32 20.95 -2.44
C SER A 208 -28.61 20.90 -0.93
N LYS A 209 -29.80 20.42 -0.53
CA LYS A 209 -30.23 20.36 0.88
C LYS A 209 -29.95 19.03 1.59
N ASN A 210 -29.83 17.91 0.86
CA ASN A 210 -29.73 16.57 1.45
C ASN A 210 -28.30 16.03 1.66
N ILE A 211 -27.27 16.79 1.31
CA ILE A 211 -25.88 16.47 1.65
C ILE A 211 -25.33 17.69 2.36
N SER A 212 -25.63 17.79 3.65
CA SER A 212 -24.92 18.72 4.51
C SER A 212 -23.52 18.15 4.67
N ASP A 213 -22.48 18.91 4.28
CA ASP A 213 -21.07 18.57 4.52
C ASP A 213 -20.88 18.04 5.96
N LYS A 214 -21.66 18.59 6.90
CA LYS A 214 -21.74 18.20 8.31
C LYS A 214 -21.99 16.70 8.53
N ASP A 215 -22.80 16.03 7.74
CA ASP A 215 -23.15 14.61 7.99
C ASP A 215 -22.00 13.67 7.60
N ILE A 216 -21.24 14.02 6.56
CA ILE A 216 -20.06 13.26 6.15
C ILE A 216 -18.90 13.53 7.11
N TYR A 217 -18.66 14.79 7.48
CA TYR A 217 -17.68 15.12 8.53
C TYR A 217 -18.06 14.47 9.85
N ALA A 218 -19.32 14.49 10.26
CA ALA A 218 -19.77 13.83 11.49
C ALA A 218 -19.56 12.31 11.43
N LYS A 219 -19.78 11.67 10.27
CA LYS A 219 -19.52 10.24 10.10
C LYS A 219 -18.02 9.92 10.19
N LEU A 220 -17.17 10.71 9.55
CA LEU A 220 -15.72 10.53 9.60
C LEU A 220 -15.15 10.84 10.99
N GLU A 221 -15.67 11.87 11.64
CA GLU A 221 -15.31 12.24 13.02
C GLU A 221 -15.76 11.15 14.01
N LEU A 222 -16.96 10.58 13.83
CA LEU A 222 -17.41 9.43 14.61
C LEU A 222 -16.47 8.24 14.42
N LEU A 223 -16.10 7.92 13.18
CA LEU A 223 -15.16 6.84 12.88
C LEU A 223 -13.78 7.10 13.50
N ALA A 224 -13.29 8.34 13.49
CA ALA A 224 -12.04 8.74 14.12
C ALA A 224 -12.08 8.54 15.63
N ARG A 225 -13.13 9.00 16.30
CA ARG A 225 -13.32 8.81 17.76
C ARG A 225 -13.41 7.33 18.13
N THR A 226 -14.16 6.53 17.36
CA THR A 226 -14.26 5.08 17.60
C THR A 226 -12.91 4.38 17.37
N ALA A 227 -12.07 4.86 16.45
CA ALA A 227 -10.73 4.31 16.27
C ALA A 227 -9.82 4.62 17.47
N GLU A 228 -9.90 5.84 18.03
CA GLU A 228 -9.15 6.26 19.23
C GLU A 228 -9.57 5.45 20.47
N GLU A 229 -10.88 5.33 20.73
CA GLU A 229 -11.40 4.57 21.89
C GLU A 229 -10.99 3.10 21.86
N ASN A 230 -10.91 2.48 20.68
CA ASN A 230 -10.44 1.10 20.53
C ASN A 230 -8.92 0.97 20.72
N HIS A 231 -8.15 2.03 20.45
CA HIS A 231 -6.70 2.04 20.58
C HIS A 231 -6.24 2.21 22.04
N ASP A 232 -7.01 2.96 22.84
CA ASP A 232 -6.75 3.19 24.27
C ASP A 232 -7.03 1.97 25.15
N HIS A 233 -7.80 1.00 24.66
CA HIS A 233 -8.03 -0.26 25.35
C HIS A 233 -6.90 -1.29 25.18
N GLU A 234 -5.97 -1.10 24.23
CA GLU A 234 -4.88 -2.04 23.98
C GLU A 234 -3.51 -1.61 24.53
N ASN A 235 -3.30 -0.33 24.88
CA ASN A 235 -2.04 0.11 25.47
C ASN A 235 -2.26 1.11 26.59
N GLY A 236 -2.61 0.60 27.78
CA GLY A 236 -2.46 1.33 29.03
C GLY A 236 -0.98 1.54 29.36
N HIS A 237 -0.33 2.50 28.69
CA HIS A 237 0.87 3.12 29.22
C HIS A 237 0.85 4.63 28.94
N ASP A 238 0.61 5.36 30.03
CA ASP A 238 0.63 6.81 30.18
C ASP A 238 1.77 7.47 29.41
N HIS A 239 1.45 8.44 28.55
CA HIS A 239 2.32 9.60 28.38
C HIS A 239 1.51 10.88 28.13
N ASP A 240 1.91 11.88 28.90
CA ASP A 240 1.27 13.18 29.11
C ASP A 240 1.09 14.02 27.85
N HIS A 241 -0.01 14.77 27.89
CA HIS A 241 -0.50 15.76 26.96
C HIS A 241 0.51 16.85 26.57
N ASP A 242 0.45 17.28 25.30
CA ASP A 242 0.64 18.69 24.99
C ASP A 242 -0.31 19.16 23.87
N HIS A 243 -1.03 20.25 24.15
CA HIS A 243 -2.06 20.85 23.32
C HIS A 243 -1.46 22.00 22.49
N GLY A 244 -1.68 22.01 21.17
CA GLY A 244 -1.33 23.19 20.38
C GLY A 244 -1.83 23.20 18.93
N GLY A 245 -2.85 24.01 18.66
CA GLY A 245 -2.96 24.80 17.44
C GLY A 245 -3.51 24.12 16.18
N SER A 246 -4.82 24.28 15.99
CA SER A 246 -5.50 24.07 14.71
C SER A 246 -5.07 25.16 13.71
N SER A 247 -4.15 24.81 12.81
CA SER A 247 -4.00 25.47 11.51
C SER A 247 -4.37 24.47 10.44
N ALA A 248 -5.23 24.89 9.51
CA ALA A 248 -5.60 24.15 8.31
C ALA A 248 -4.40 23.38 7.73
N ASN A 249 -4.47 22.04 7.80
CA ASN A 249 -3.50 21.14 7.19
C ASN A 249 -3.66 21.24 5.66
N GLU A 250 -3.05 22.29 5.12
CA GLU A 250 -2.66 22.40 3.72
C GLU A 250 -2.03 21.07 3.28
N HIS A 251 -2.60 20.46 2.24
CA HIS A 251 -2.33 19.11 1.76
C HIS A 251 -0.83 18.75 1.81
N ARG A 252 -0.46 17.97 2.84
CA ARG A 252 0.92 17.60 3.21
C ARG A 252 1.64 16.67 2.22
N TYR A 253 1.14 16.54 0.99
CA TYR A 253 1.66 15.62 -0.02
C TYR A 253 2.31 16.30 -1.22
N ALA A 254 2.13 17.61 -1.43
CA ALA A 254 2.78 18.33 -2.51
C ALA A 254 4.14 18.90 -2.06
N GLY A 255 5.22 18.15 -2.25
CA GLY A 255 6.59 18.70 -2.23
C GLY A 255 7.45 18.47 -0.98
N GLN A 256 7.03 17.62 -0.02
CA GLN A 256 7.98 17.16 1.00
C GLN A 256 8.98 16.19 0.38
N ASN A 257 10.27 16.44 0.63
CA ASN A 257 11.34 15.54 0.27
C ASN A 257 10.95 14.12 0.72
N PRO A 258 10.84 13.15 -0.20
CA PRO A 258 10.36 11.81 0.15
C PRO A 258 11.22 11.08 1.19
N TRP A 259 12.48 11.51 1.36
CA TRP A 259 13.38 11.04 2.42
C TRP A 259 12.97 11.48 3.83
N GLN A 260 12.09 12.47 3.95
CA GLN A 260 11.51 12.93 5.22
C GLN A 260 10.20 12.21 5.57
N ASN A 261 9.69 11.31 4.70
CA ASN A 261 8.50 10.55 5.00
C ASN A 261 8.79 9.59 6.20
N PRO A 262 8.13 9.77 7.36
CA PRO A 262 8.39 8.98 8.56
C PRO A 262 8.10 7.49 8.35
N PHE A 263 7.22 7.15 7.40
CA PHE A 263 6.94 5.78 7.04
C PHE A 263 8.09 5.13 6.25
N LEU A 264 8.65 5.86 5.28
CA LEU A 264 9.78 5.39 4.48
C LEU A 264 11.03 5.24 5.35
N SER A 265 11.31 6.23 6.21
CA SER A 265 12.46 6.20 7.11
C SER A 265 12.34 5.09 8.15
N ALA A 266 11.15 4.84 8.71
CA ALA A 266 10.93 3.73 9.63
C ALA A 266 11.10 2.36 8.94
N ARG A 267 10.60 2.20 7.70
CA ARG A 267 10.77 0.96 6.93
C ARG A 267 12.24 0.73 6.52
N LEU A 268 12.94 1.78 6.07
CA LEU A 268 14.36 1.72 5.75
C LEU A 268 15.21 1.44 6.98
N ALA A 269 14.89 2.03 8.14
CA ALA A 269 15.57 1.73 9.39
C ALA A 269 15.43 0.24 9.75
N LYS A 270 14.20 -0.30 9.73
CA LYS A 270 13.94 -1.74 9.97
C LYS A 270 14.70 -2.64 8.99
N ALA A 271 14.66 -2.31 7.70
CA ALA A 271 15.41 -3.06 6.69
C ALA A 271 16.93 -2.98 6.96
N SER A 272 17.45 -1.80 7.30
CA SER A 272 18.88 -1.61 7.57
C SER A 272 19.39 -2.46 8.73
N TYR A 273 18.61 -2.57 9.83
CA TYR A 273 18.94 -3.46 10.95
C TYR A 273 18.95 -4.93 10.53
N PHE A 274 17.97 -5.34 9.74
CA PHE A 274 17.91 -6.72 9.23
C PHE A 274 19.11 -7.06 8.34
N TYR A 275 19.48 -6.17 7.41
CA TYR A 275 20.64 -6.36 6.55
C TYR A 275 21.97 -6.32 7.32
N ALA A 276 22.10 -5.42 8.30
CA ALA A 276 23.26 -5.39 9.18
C ALA A 276 23.41 -6.70 9.97
N PHE A 277 22.31 -7.25 10.48
CA PHE A 277 22.30 -8.55 11.14
C PHE A 277 22.72 -9.69 10.19
N MET A 278 22.14 -9.77 9.00
CA MET A 278 22.50 -10.78 8.00
C MET A 278 23.97 -10.70 7.58
N LEU A 279 24.49 -9.48 7.38
CA LEU A 279 25.91 -9.25 7.09
C LEU A 279 26.80 -9.70 8.27
N ALA A 280 26.41 -9.38 9.51
CA ALA A 280 27.13 -9.82 10.70
C ALA A 280 27.17 -11.36 10.79
N CYS A 281 26.05 -12.04 10.56
CA CYS A 281 26.00 -13.51 10.50
C CYS A 281 26.91 -14.08 9.41
N PHE A 282 26.91 -13.47 8.22
CA PHE A 282 27.78 -13.89 7.12
C PHE A 282 29.25 -13.72 7.47
N LEU A 283 29.66 -12.57 8.01
CA LEU A 283 31.04 -12.31 8.43
C LEU A 283 31.48 -13.24 9.57
N LEU A 284 30.62 -13.49 10.55
CA LEU A 284 30.89 -14.42 11.65
C LEU A 284 31.11 -15.84 11.13
N SER A 285 30.28 -16.31 10.19
CA SER A 285 30.44 -17.65 9.60
C SER A 285 31.76 -17.80 8.84
N ARG A 286 32.21 -16.77 8.10
CA ARG A 286 33.52 -16.77 7.44
C ARG A 286 34.67 -16.76 8.45
N ALA A 287 34.57 -15.99 9.53
CA ALA A 287 35.58 -15.94 10.57
C ALA A 287 35.77 -17.31 11.24
N ILE A 288 34.66 -17.98 11.59
CA ILE A 288 34.67 -19.33 12.17
C ILE A 288 35.31 -20.33 11.20
N PHE A 289 34.91 -20.31 9.93
CA PHE A 289 35.47 -21.20 8.90
C PHE A 289 36.99 -21.01 8.76
N SER A 290 37.47 -19.76 8.71
CA SER A 290 38.90 -19.46 8.60
C SER A 290 39.72 -19.96 9.81
N SER A 291 39.17 -19.86 11.02
CA SER A 291 39.83 -20.30 12.26
C SER A 291 39.96 -21.82 12.32
N ILE A 292 38.96 -22.54 11.83
CA ILE A 292 38.98 -24.02 11.78
C ILE A 292 40.01 -24.51 10.77
N TYR A 293 40.07 -23.91 9.57
CA TYR A 293 40.95 -24.38 8.50
C TYR A 293 42.42 -23.98 8.68
N ARG A 294 42.73 -22.87 9.37
CA ARG A 294 44.11 -22.44 9.62
C ARG A 294 44.89 -23.34 10.60
N LYS A 295 44.20 -24.22 11.33
CA LYS A 295 44.80 -25.14 12.32
C LYS A 295 45.02 -26.58 11.80
N ARG A 296 44.74 -26.83 10.52
CA ARG A 296 45.11 -28.07 9.82
C ARG A 296 46.29 -27.78 8.90
#